data_AF-A0A944SJV0-F1
#
_entry.id   AF-A0A944SJV0-F1
#
_cell.length_a   1.000
_cell.length_b   1.000
_cell.length_c   1.000
_cell.angle_alpha   90.00
_cell.angle_beta   90.00
_cell.angle_gamma   90.00
#
_symmetry.space_group_name_H-M   'P 1'
#
loop_
_entity.id
_entity.type
_entity.pdbx_description
1 polymer ?
#
loop_
_entity_poly.entity_id
_entity_poly.type
_entity_poly.pdbx_seq_one_letter_code
_entity_poly.pdbx_strand_id
1 'polypeptide(L)'
;MFLQIVQGYTPTRSGLLQLPAGIAMAIAFPLVGRLSDQGGQHLLTMAGLAIIAYASFLMIGAHVDTPFWLFASWMVVSRLGLSLVFPPLSAASLNVLPANMISQGSGVMNFSRSLGGAFGVNLIAISVDFKSTSFRAALAETQHSGNAATLEFMAYVRRFFENAGLPDTLQDPMALLYLDRAISLQAEMLAFRSGFLLLAIVTLAAVVPAWFMRPKKERTISVSGAEPAS
;
A
#
# COMPACT_ATOMS: atom_id res chain seq x y z
N MET A 1 2.63 3.91 -9.30
CA MET A 1 3.35 5.18 -9.20
C MET A 1 4.82 4.96 -8.85
N PHE A 2 5.18 4.42 -7.68
CA PHE A 2 6.59 4.20 -7.29
C PHE A 2 7.48 3.54 -8.37
N LEU A 3 7.08 2.39 -8.92
CA LEU A 3 7.88 1.67 -9.94
C LEU A 3 8.15 2.51 -11.19
N GLN A 4 7.17 3.31 -11.62
CA GLN A 4 7.29 4.11 -12.84
C GLN A 4 8.06 5.41 -12.60
N ILE A 5 7.77 6.07 -11.48
CA ILE A 5 8.30 7.40 -11.15
C ILE A 5 9.72 7.28 -10.57
N VAL A 6 9.92 6.40 -9.58
CA VAL A 6 11.18 6.26 -8.84
C VAL A 6 12.10 5.23 -9.48
N GLN A 7 11.60 4.06 -9.87
CA GLN A 7 12.44 3.03 -10.51
C GLN A 7 12.53 3.16 -12.05
N GLY A 8 11.81 4.11 -12.65
CA GLY A 8 11.84 4.34 -14.09
C GLY A 8 11.28 3.18 -14.93
N TYR A 9 10.48 2.29 -14.34
CA TYR A 9 9.91 1.16 -15.08
C TYR A 9 8.86 1.63 -16.09
N THR A 10 8.86 1.01 -17.27
CA THR A 10 7.77 1.20 -18.22
C THR A 10 6.44 0.72 -17.62
N PRO A 11 5.29 1.23 -18.10
CA PRO A 11 3.98 0.73 -17.68
C PRO A 11 3.85 -0.79 -17.83
N THR A 12 4.39 -1.35 -18.91
CA THR A 12 4.39 -2.80 -19.17
C THR A 12 5.17 -3.58 -18.12
N ARG A 13 6.40 -3.17 -17.76
CA ARG A 13 7.19 -3.85 -16.71
C ARG A 13 6.55 -3.72 -15.34
N SER A 14 5.97 -2.56 -15.05
CA SER A 14 5.19 -2.33 -13.82
C SER A 14 3.94 -3.21 -13.76
N GLY A 15 3.30 -3.47 -14.90
CA GLY A 15 2.19 -4.43 -15.01
C GLY A 15 2.66 -5.86 -14.78
N LEU A 16 3.78 -6.26 -15.40
CA LEU A 16 4.35 -7.59 -15.24
C LEU A 16 4.68 -7.91 -13.77
N LEU A 17 5.18 -6.93 -13.01
CA LEU A 17 5.44 -7.09 -11.58
C LEU A 17 4.16 -7.35 -10.76
N GLN A 18 3.02 -6.86 -11.22
CA GLN A 18 1.73 -7.03 -10.54
C GLN A 18 1.09 -8.39 -10.84
N LEU A 19 1.47 -9.05 -11.95
CA LEU A 19 0.87 -10.32 -12.36
C LEU A 19 1.06 -11.44 -11.31
N PRO A 20 2.27 -11.71 -10.77
CA PRO A 20 2.45 -12.74 -9.75
C PRO A 20 1.56 -12.50 -8.53
N ALA A 21 1.41 -11.23 -8.13
CA ALA A 21 0.57 -10.86 -7.00
C ALA A 21 -0.93 -11.08 -7.29
N GLY A 22 -1.38 -10.79 -8.51
CA GLY A 22 -2.74 -11.08 -8.96
C GLY A 22 -3.03 -12.58 -9.04
N ILE A 23 -2.09 -13.38 -9.55
CA ILE A 23 -2.21 -14.84 -9.63
C ILE A 23 -2.28 -15.46 -8.22
N ALA A 24 -1.39 -15.04 -7.33
CA ALA A 24 -1.38 -15.52 -5.94
C ALA A 24 -2.71 -15.20 -5.23
N MET A 25 -3.23 -13.99 -5.43
CA MET A 25 -4.55 -13.58 -4.92
C MET A 25 -5.66 -14.46 -5.49
N ALA A 26 -5.72 -14.66 -6.81
CA ALA A 26 -6.74 -15.47 -7.46
C ALA A 26 -6.79 -16.91 -6.94
N ILE A 27 -5.61 -17.51 -6.67
CA ILE A 27 -5.50 -18.85 -6.08
C ILE A 27 -5.92 -18.85 -4.60
N ALA A 28 -5.57 -17.82 -3.84
CA ALA A 28 -5.87 -17.73 -2.42
C ALA A 28 -7.37 -17.48 -2.13
N PHE A 29 -8.07 -16.73 -2.98
CA PHE A 29 -9.49 -16.40 -2.80
C PHE A 29 -10.41 -17.60 -2.49
N PRO A 30 -10.44 -18.68 -3.32
CA PRO A 30 -11.30 -19.83 -3.04
C PRO A 30 -10.88 -20.59 -1.77
N LEU A 31 -9.57 -20.64 -1.46
CA LEU A 31 -9.07 -21.29 -0.25
C LEU A 31 -9.54 -20.55 1.01
N VAL A 32 -9.41 -19.22 1.01
CA VAL A 32 -9.89 -18.38 2.11
C VAL A 32 -11.42 -18.43 2.23
N GLY A 33 -12.14 -18.47 1.11
CA GLY A 33 -13.60 -18.62 1.12
C GLY A 33 -14.03 -19.86 1.92
N ARG A 34 -13.43 -21.02 1.62
CA ARG A 34 -13.70 -22.26 2.36
C ARG A 34 -13.30 -22.19 3.83
N LEU A 35 -12.18 -21.52 4.14
CA LEU A 35 -11.74 -21.34 5.52
C LEU A 35 -12.69 -20.41 6.31
N SER A 36 -13.24 -19.39 5.66
CA SER A 36 -14.23 -18.48 6.23
C SER A 36 -15.52 -19.20 6.60
N ASP A 37 -15.93 -20.20 5.82
CA ASP A 37 -17.15 -20.99 6.08
C ASP A 37 -17.03 -21.87 7.34
N GLN A 38 -15.80 -22.20 7.77
CA GLN A 38 -15.53 -22.98 8.99
C GLN A 38 -15.61 -22.16 10.28
N GLY A 39 -15.85 -20.85 10.19
CA GLY A 39 -15.95 -19.92 11.31
C GLY A 39 -14.69 -19.10 11.55
N GLY A 40 -14.75 -18.14 12.48
CA GLY A 40 -13.61 -17.29 12.82
C GLY A 40 -13.32 -16.14 11.84
N GLN A 41 -14.33 -15.69 11.07
CA GLN A 41 -14.23 -14.60 10.09
C GLN A 41 -13.47 -13.36 10.60
N HIS A 42 -13.66 -12.97 11.87
CA HIS A 42 -12.93 -11.85 12.47
C HIS A 42 -11.42 -12.10 12.58
N LEU A 43 -10.98 -13.34 12.90
CA LEU A 43 -9.55 -13.68 13.02
C LEU A 43 -8.87 -13.67 11.66
N LEU A 44 -9.52 -14.20 10.62
CA LEU A 44 -9.02 -14.16 9.25
C LEU A 44 -8.86 -12.71 8.78
N THR A 45 -9.85 -11.87 9.08
CA THR A 45 -9.83 -10.44 8.71
C THR A 45 -8.70 -9.70 9.43
N MET A 46 -8.53 -9.92 10.74
CA MET A 46 -7.43 -9.33 11.51
C MET A 46 -6.06 -9.81 11.02
N ALA A 47 -5.90 -11.10 10.73
CA ALA A 47 -4.66 -11.67 10.18
C ALA A 47 -4.34 -11.08 8.81
N GLY A 48 -5.33 -10.96 7.92
CA GLY A 48 -5.17 -10.32 6.62
C GLY A 48 -4.73 -8.87 6.72
N LEU A 49 -5.37 -8.09 7.61
CA LEU A 49 -4.97 -6.70 7.88
C LEU A 49 -3.54 -6.60 8.44
N ALA A 50 -3.15 -7.49 9.35
CA ALA A 50 -1.78 -7.54 9.87
C ALA A 50 -0.76 -7.86 8.78
N ILE A 51 -1.08 -8.79 7.87
CA ILE A 51 -0.22 -9.13 6.72
C ILE A 51 -0.09 -7.94 5.76
N ILE A 52 -1.19 -7.23 5.46
CA ILE A 52 -1.14 -6.02 4.60
C ILE A 52 -0.31 -4.93 5.28
N ALA A 53 -0.47 -4.72 6.59
CA ALA A 53 0.30 -3.75 7.35
C ALA A 53 1.79 -4.10 7.34
N TYR A 54 2.14 -5.38 7.53
CA TYR A 54 3.51 -5.88 7.47
C TYR A 54 4.12 -5.71 6.07
N ALA A 55 3.38 -6.06 5.01
CA ALA A 55 3.83 -5.84 3.63
C ALA A 55 4.06 -4.35 3.34
N SER A 56 3.16 -3.48 3.80
CA SER A 56 3.29 -2.03 3.66
C SER A 56 4.51 -1.50 4.42
N PHE A 57 4.79 -2.06 5.61
CA PHE A 57 5.99 -1.74 6.38
C PHE A 57 7.27 -2.14 5.66
N LEU A 58 7.33 -3.33 5.05
CA LEU A 58 8.48 -3.76 4.23
C LEU A 58 8.76 -2.79 3.08
N MET A 59 7.70 -2.25 2.46
CA MET A 59 7.83 -1.29 1.35
C MET A 59 8.41 0.07 1.78
N ILE A 60 8.46 0.40 3.08
CA ILE A 60 9.15 1.61 3.58
C ILE A 60 10.66 1.53 3.28
N GLY A 61 11.22 0.32 3.26
CA GLY A 61 12.60 0.07 2.86
C GLY A 61 12.86 0.13 1.35
N ALA A 62 11.86 0.46 0.53
CA ALA A 62 12.03 0.51 -0.92
C ALA A 62 12.97 1.65 -1.35
N HIS A 63 13.87 1.34 -2.26
CA HIS A 63 14.86 2.22 -2.87
C HIS A 63 14.75 2.14 -4.41
N VAL A 64 15.48 3.02 -5.11
CA VAL A 64 15.63 2.96 -6.58
C VAL A 64 16.20 1.60 -7.00
N ASP A 65 17.15 1.06 -6.23
CA ASP A 65 17.85 -0.20 -6.54
C ASP A 65 17.17 -1.45 -5.99
N THR A 66 15.93 -1.35 -5.49
CA THR A 66 15.23 -2.53 -4.98
C THR A 66 15.02 -3.56 -6.10
N PRO A 67 15.49 -4.82 -5.93
CA PRO A 67 15.35 -5.85 -6.94
C PRO A 67 13.91 -6.11 -7.33
N PHE A 68 13.68 -6.36 -8.63
CA PHE A 68 12.37 -6.66 -9.21
C PHE A 68 11.61 -7.72 -8.39
N TRP A 69 12.20 -8.90 -8.22
CA TRP A 69 11.55 -10.01 -7.53
C TRP A 69 11.33 -9.77 -6.04
N LEU A 70 12.17 -8.96 -5.40
CA LEU A 70 11.99 -8.59 -4.00
C LEU A 70 10.73 -7.74 -3.84
N PHE A 71 10.56 -6.70 -4.66
CA PHE A 71 9.36 -5.87 -4.63
C PHE A 71 8.11 -6.67 -5.03
N ALA A 72 8.24 -7.58 -6.02
CA ALA A 72 7.15 -8.49 -6.40
C ALA A 72 6.69 -9.34 -5.20
N SER A 73 7.62 -9.85 -4.40
CA SER A 73 7.30 -10.65 -3.21
C SER A 73 6.50 -9.84 -2.19
N TRP A 74 6.86 -8.57 -1.93
CA TRP A 74 6.10 -7.71 -1.03
C TRP A 74 4.68 -7.44 -1.55
N MET A 75 4.53 -7.25 -2.87
CA MET A 75 3.22 -7.13 -3.50
C MET A 75 2.39 -8.40 -3.36
N VAL A 76 2.99 -9.58 -3.57
CA VAL A 76 2.32 -10.88 -3.38
C VAL A 76 1.81 -10.99 -1.94
N VAL A 77 2.66 -10.73 -0.94
CA VAL A 77 2.29 -10.78 0.48
C VAL A 77 1.11 -9.84 0.77
N SER A 78 1.15 -8.61 0.26
CA SER A 78 0.05 -7.65 0.41
C SER A 78 -1.26 -8.17 -0.20
N ARG A 79 -1.21 -8.76 -1.41
CA ARG A 79 -2.42 -9.30 -2.07
C ARG A 79 -2.96 -10.57 -1.43
N LEU A 80 -2.09 -11.40 -0.84
CA LEU A 80 -2.51 -12.52 0.00
C LEU A 80 -3.24 -12.02 1.25
N GLY A 81 -2.73 -10.97 1.91
CA GLY A 81 -3.43 -10.34 3.01
C GLY A 81 -4.81 -9.80 2.60
N LEU A 82 -4.93 -9.22 1.40
CA LEU A 82 -6.22 -8.77 0.87
C LEU A 82 -7.20 -9.92 0.61
N SER A 83 -6.70 -11.06 0.13
CA SER A 83 -7.51 -12.27 -0.05
C SER A 83 -8.04 -12.83 1.28
N LEU A 84 -7.37 -12.58 2.40
CA LEU A 84 -7.80 -12.96 3.75
C LEU A 84 -8.84 -12.01 4.36
N VAL A 85 -8.95 -10.78 3.85
CA VAL A 85 -9.90 -9.78 4.34
C VAL A 85 -11.24 -9.89 3.61
N PHE A 86 -11.20 -9.94 2.28
CA PHE A 86 -12.39 -9.65 1.48
C PHE A 86 -13.50 -10.73 1.55
N PRO A 87 -13.21 -12.04 1.40
CA PRO A 87 -14.22 -13.08 1.53
C PRO A 87 -14.91 -13.11 2.91
N PRO A 88 -14.20 -13.19 4.05
CA PRO A 88 -14.86 -13.29 5.35
C PRO A 88 -15.61 -12.02 5.72
N LEU A 89 -15.08 -10.84 5.36
CA LEU A 89 -15.77 -9.56 5.61
C LEU A 89 -17.08 -9.47 4.81
N SER A 90 -17.07 -9.92 3.55
CA SER A 90 -18.26 -9.92 2.69
C SER A 90 -19.30 -10.91 3.18
N ALA A 91 -18.87 -12.12 3.56
CA ALA A 91 -19.75 -13.13 4.13
C ALA A 91 -20.38 -12.65 5.45
N ALA A 92 -19.57 -12.12 6.38
CA ALA A 92 -20.06 -11.57 7.65
C ALA A 92 -21.09 -10.43 7.45
N SER A 93 -20.86 -9.56 6.47
CA SER A 93 -21.74 -8.41 6.19
C SER A 93 -23.07 -8.81 5.56
N LEU A 94 -23.11 -9.89 4.79
CA LEU A 94 -24.33 -10.35 4.12
C LEU A 94 -25.12 -11.36 4.96
N ASN A 95 -24.45 -12.17 5.79
CA ASN A 95 -25.10 -13.19 6.61
C ASN A 95 -26.03 -12.61 7.69
N VAL A 96 -25.92 -11.32 8.01
CA VAL A 96 -26.82 -10.63 8.95
C VAL A 96 -28.12 -10.15 8.31
N LEU A 97 -28.24 -10.23 6.98
CA LEU A 97 -29.41 -9.77 6.24
C LEU A 97 -30.37 -10.93 5.95
N PRO A 98 -31.69 -10.69 5.97
CA PRO A 98 -32.65 -11.66 5.47
C PRO A 98 -32.47 -11.89 3.97
N ALA A 99 -32.79 -13.10 3.49
CA ALA A 99 -32.49 -13.53 2.12
C ALA A 99 -33.03 -12.58 1.02
N ASN A 100 -34.17 -11.95 1.26
CA ASN A 100 -34.79 -10.98 0.35
C ASN A 100 -34.02 -9.65 0.24
N MET A 101 -33.13 -9.34 1.18
CA MET A 101 -32.34 -8.10 1.21
C MET A 101 -30.89 -8.29 0.79
N ILE A 102 -30.41 -9.52 0.59
CA ILE A 102 -29.01 -9.81 0.21
C ILE A 102 -28.59 -9.05 -1.07
N SER A 103 -29.47 -9.00 -2.08
CA SER A 103 -29.20 -8.27 -3.32
C SER A 103 -28.96 -6.78 -3.07
N GLN A 104 -29.85 -6.12 -2.30
CA GLN A 104 -29.72 -4.70 -1.95
C GLN A 104 -28.49 -4.45 -1.07
N GLY A 105 -28.26 -5.30 -0.06
CA GLY A 105 -27.10 -5.21 0.83
C GLY A 105 -25.77 -5.37 0.09
N SER A 106 -25.71 -6.28 -0.89
CA SER A 106 -24.52 -6.44 -1.74
C SER A 106 -24.22 -5.19 -2.57
N GLY A 107 -25.26 -4.51 -3.06
CA GLY A 107 -25.14 -3.24 -3.77
C GLY A 107 -24.58 -2.13 -2.89
N VAL A 108 -25.13 -1.95 -1.69
CA VAL A 108 -24.64 -0.97 -0.70
C VAL A 108 -23.20 -1.26 -0.28
N MET A 109 -22.87 -2.54 -0.06
CA MET A 109 -21.52 -2.98 0.28
C MET A 109 -20.54 -2.67 -0.87
N ASN A 110 -20.89 -2.99 -2.12
CA ASN A 110 -20.05 -2.69 -3.28
C ASN A 110 -19.88 -1.17 -3.46
N PHE A 111 -20.94 -0.38 -3.32
CA PHE A 111 -20.87 1.08 -3.37
C PHE A 111 -19.94 1.64 -2.29
N SER A 112 -20.12 1.22 -1.04
CA SER A 112 -19.28 1.65 0.09
C SER A 112 -17.81 1.30 -0.13
N ARG A 113 -17.53 0.12 -0.70
CA ARG A 113 -16.16 -0.30 -1.05
C ARG A 113 -15.56 0.53 -2.17
N SER A 114 -16.30 0.78 -3.26
CA SER A 114 -15.83 1.62 -4.37
C SER A 114 -15.57 3.05 -3.91
N LEU A 115 -16.46 3.59 -3.06
CA LEU A 115 -16.31 4.92 -2.45
C LEU A 115 -15.06 4.98 -1.56
N GLY A 116 -14.92 4.05 -0.63
CA GLY A 116 -13.74 3.96 0.25
C GLY A 116 -12.44 3.72 -0.52
N GLY A 117 -12.47 2.91 -1.57
CA GLY A 117 -11.34 2.66 -2.46
C GLY A 117 -10.90 3.93 -3.21
N ALA A 118 -11.85 4.68 -3.78
CA ALA A 118 -11.56 5.93 -4.47
C ALA A 118 -11.00 6.99 -3.50
N PHE A 119 -11.62 7.17 -2.34
CA PHE A 119 -11.12 8.10 -1.31
C PHE A 119 -9.74 7.69 -0.78
N GLY A 120 -9.55 6.41 -0.48
CA GLY A 120 -8.27 5.90 0.03
C GLY A 120 -7.13 6.10 -0.96
N VAL A 121 -7.34 5.75 -2.23
CA VAL A 121 -6.33 5.96 -3.28
C VAL A 121 -6.02 7.45 -3.46
N ASN A 122 -7.03 8.32 -3.48
CA ASN A 122 -6.82 9.75 -3.64
C ASN A 122 -6.09 10.36 -2.43
N LEU A 123 -6.46 9.98 -1.21
CA LEU A 123 -5.81 10.47 0.00
C LEU A 123 -4.32 10.11 0.04
N ILE A 124 -3.97 8.87 -0.33
CA ILE A 124 -2.56 8.46 -0.46
C ILE A 124 -1.86 9.25 -1.56
N ALA A 125 -2.49 9.45 -2.72
CA ALA A 125 -1.91 10.20 -3.83
C ALA A 125 -1.60 11.65 -3.44
N ILE A 126 -2.56 12.36 -2.84
CA ILE A 126 -2.40 13.73 -2.33
C ILE A 126 -1.33 13.78 -1.25
N SER A 127 -1.30 12.81 -0.33
CA SER A 127 -0.30 12.77 0.74
C SER A 127 1.12 12.63 0.19
N VAL A 128 1.31 11.76 -0.82
CA VAL A 128 2.60 11.59 -1.49
C VAL A 128 2.98 12.84 -2.27
N ASP A 129 2.06 13.45 -3.01
CA ASP A 129 2.31 14.66 -3.80
C ASP A 129 2.73 15.86 -2.91
N PHE A 130 1.98 16.11 -1.85
CA PHE A 130 2.29 17.15 -0.88
C PHE A 130 3.66 16.92 -0.22
N LYS A 131 3.93 15.68 0.21
CA LYS A 131 5.23 15.34 0.83
C LYS A 131 6.38 15.42 -0.17
N SER A 132 6.17 15.07 -1.43
CA SER A 132 7.20 15.20 -2.48
C SER A 132 7.62 16.66 -2.63
N THR A 133 6.66 17.58 -2.71
CA THR A 133 6.92 19.02 -2.78
C THR A 133 7.66 19.52 -1.53
N SER A 134 7.22 19.09 -0.34
CA SER A 134 7.85 19.47 0.93
C SER A 134 9.29 18.95 1.05
N PHE A 135 9.54 17.67 0.74
CA PHE A 135 10.89 17.11 0.78
C PHE A 135 11.80 17.73 -0.27
N ARG A 136 11.28 18.04 -1.46
CA ARG A 136 12.05 18.71 -2.51
C ARG A 136 12.50 20.10 -2.06
N ALA A 137 11.61 20.89 -1.45
CA ALA A 137 11.96 22.21 -0.91
C ALA A 137 13.02 22.10 0.19
N ALA A 138 12.84 21.19 1.15
CA ALA A 138 13.79 20.97 2.24
C ALA A 138 15.17 20.52 1.73
N LEU A 139 15.21 19.61 0.75
CA LEU A 139 16.47 19.18 0.13
C LEU A 139 17.12 20.31 -0.65
N ALA A 140 16.37 21.07 -1.44
CA ALA A 140 16.90 22.20 -2.22
C ALA A 140 17.52 23.29 -1.33
N GLU A 141 16.94 23.57 -0.16
CA GLU A 141 17.47 24.54 0.80
C GLU A 141 18.88 24.15 1.31
N THR A 142 19.17 22.85 1.41
CA THR A 142 20.51 22.38 1.77
C THR A 142 21.54 22.52 0.64
N GLN A 143 21.10 22.78 -0.59
CA GLN A 143 21.99 22.86 -1.76
C GLN A 143 22.35 24.32 -2.04
N HIS A 144 23.45 24.78 -1.46
CA HIS A 144 23.98 26.12 -1.65
C HIS A 144 25.49 26.11 -1.88
N SER A 145 26.05 27.23 -2.33
CA SER A 145 27.48 27.38 -2.65
C SER A 145 28.42 27.10 -1.48
N GLY A 146 27.95 27.21 -0.23
CA GLY A 146 28.70 26.82 0.98
C GLY A 146 28.64 25.34 1.37
N ASN A 147 27.88 24.50 0.67
CA ASN A 147 27.75 23.07 1.01
C ASN A 147 28.82 22.27 0.27
N ALA A 148 29.79 21.73 1.02
CA ALA A 148 30.89 20.93 0.47
C ALA A 148 30.40 19.74 -0.37
N ALA A 149 29.36 19.02 0.08
CA ALA A 149 28.81 17.88 -0.65
C ALA A 149 28.18 18.30 -1.99
N THR A 150 27.49 19.44 -2.02
CA THR A 150 26.93 20.00 -3.26
C THR A 150 28.03 20.40 -4.23
N LEU A 151 29.09 21.06 -3.74
CA LEU A 151 30.24 21.45 -4.56
C LEU A 151 30.97 20.22 -5.13
N GLU A 152 31.20 19.19 -4.31
CA GLU A 152 31.83 17.94 -4.73
C GLU A 152 30.99 17.21 -5.80
N PHE A 153 29.67 17.12 -5.59
CA PHE A 153 28.77 16.54 -6.57
C PHE A 153 28.74 17.33 -7.89
N MET A 154 28.71 18.66 -7.82
CA MET A 154 28.82 19.52 -9.01
C MET A 154 30.13 19.33 -9.75
N ALA A 155 31.26 19.27 -9.04
CA ALA A 155 32.56 19.01 -9.64
C ALA A 155 32.63 17.63 -10.32
N TYR A 156 32.06 16.60 -9.67
CA TYR A 156 31.95 15.26 -10.25
C TYR A 156 31.14 15.26 -11.55
N VAL A 157 29.96 15.88 -11.55
CA VAL A 157 29.07 15.92 -12.72
C VAL A 157 29.68 16.76 -13.86
N ARG A 158 30.34 17.89 -13.55
CA ARG A 158 31.06 18.70 -14.55
C ARG A 158 32.15 17.89 -15.23
N ARG A 159 33.00 17.21 -14.45
CA ARG A 159 34.06 16.32 -14.99
C ARG A 159 33.49 15.20 -15.85
N PHE A 160 32.33 14.65 -15.48
CA PHE A 160 31.66 13.65 -16.30
C PHE A 160 31.27 14.22 -17.68
N PHE A 161 30.70 15.41 -17.74
CA PHE A 161 30.33 16.06 -18.99
C PHE A 161 31.52 16.56 -19.81
N GLU A 162 32.56 17.05 -19.16
CA GLU A 162 33.84 17.39 -19.80
C GLU A 162 34.41 16.18 -20.54
N ASN A 163 34.50 15.03 -19.86
CA ASN A 163 34.96 13.78 -20.47
C ASN A 163 34.04 13.27 -21.59
N ALA A 164 32.75 13.64 -21.58
CA ALA A 164 31.79 13.34 -22.64
C ALA A 164 31.90 14.29 -23.85
N GLY A 165 32.80 15.29 -23.81
CA GLY A 165 33.03 16.25 -24.89
C GLY A 165 32.07 17.44 -24.89
N LEU A 166 31.41 17.72 -23.77
CA LEU A 166 30.46 18.82 -23.67
C LEU A 166 31.20 20.18 -23.54
N PRO A 167 30.83 21.22 -24.32
CA PRO A 167 31.43 22.54 -24.21
C PRO A 167 31.31 23.13 -22.80
N ASP A 168 32.36 23.83 -22.33
CA ASP A 168 32.43 24.44 -20.98
C ASP A 168 31.22 25.31 -20.64
N THR A 169 30.69 26.02 -21.64
CA THR A 169 29.50 26.89 -21.49
C THR A 169 28.23 26.14 -21.10
N LEU A 170 28.16 24.84 -21.39
CA LEU A 170 27.00 23.99 -21.11
C LEU A 170 27.17 23.12 -19.86
N GLN A 171 28.39 22.95 -19.36
CA GLN A 171 28.68 22.06 -18.22
C GLN A 171 27.96 22.52 -16.93
N ASP A 172 27.99 23.82 -16.63
CA ASP A 172 27.37 24.39 -15.44
C ASP A 172 25.84 24.28 -15.45
N PRO A 173 25.14 24.72 -16.53
CA PRO A 173 23.70 24.49 -16.67
C PRO A 173 23.31 23.01 -16.57
N MET A 174 24.08 22.11 -17.19
CA MET A 174 23.78 20.68 -17.16
C MET A 174 24.01 20.06 -15.78
N ALA A 175 25.05 20.48 -15.06
CA ALA A 175 25.28 20.03 -13.70
C ALA A 175 24.13 20.44 -12.76
N LEU A 176 23.63 21.67 -12.89
CA LEU A 176 22.47 22.14 -12.12
C LEU A 176 21.18 21.38 -12.44
N LEU A 177 20.93 21.08 -13.72
CA LEU A 177 19.80 20.23 -14.12
C LEU A 177 19.91 18.81 -13.54
N TYR A 178 21.12 18.26 -13.53
CA TYR A 178 21.37 16.94 -12.94
C TYR A 178 21.18 16.93 -11.43
N LEU A 179 21.59 18.00 -10.73
CA LEU A 179 21.31 18.22 -9.31
C LEU A 179 19.81 18.26 -9.03
N ASP A 180 19.08 19.08 -9.79
CA ASP A 180 17.64 19.21 -9.63
C ASP A 180 16.94 17.86 -9.82
N ARG A 181 17.38 17.07 -10.82
CA ARG A 181 16.85 15.72 -11.04
C ARG A 181 17.17 14.78 -9.88
N ALA A 182 18.38 14.84 -9.33
CA ALA A 182 18.78 14.03 -8.18
C ALA A 182 17.95 14.38 -6.93
N ILE A 183 17.77 15.67 -6.64
CA ILE A 183 16.91 16.15 -5.55
C ILE A 183 15.46 15.66 -5.74
N SER A 184 14.94 15.79 -6.96
CA SER A 184 13.57 15.37 -7.30
C SER A 184 13.34 13.89 -7.02
N LEU A 185 14.25 13.02 -7.49
CA LEU A 185 14.14 11.57 -7.29
C LEU A 185 14.24 11.18 -5.81
N GLN A 186 15.12 11.85 -5.05
CA GLN A 186 15.23 11.63 -3.61
C GLN A 186 13.97 12.07 -2.87
N ALA A 187 13.41 13.23 -3.21
CA ALA A 187 12.18 13.74 -2.63
C ALA A 187 10.99 12.80 -2.91
N GLU A 188 10.85 12.33 -4.15
CA GLU A 188 9.83 11.35 -4.53
C GLU A 188 9.98 10.05 -3.75
N MET A 189 11.21 9.52 -3.63
CA MET A 189 11.47 8.32 -2.84
C MET A 189 11.02 8.51 -1.37
N LEU A 190 11.42 9.60 -0.72
CA LEU A 190 11.04 9.91 0.66
C LEU A 190 9.53 10.06 0.82
N ALA A 191 8.88 10.69 -0.17
CA ALA A 191 7.43 10.86 -0.19
C ALA A 191 6.69 9.51 -0.32
N PHE A 192 7.15 8.62 -1.19
CA PHE A 192 6.57 7.27 -1.30
C PHE A 192 6.76 6.44 -0.02
N ARG A 193 7.93 6.52 0.61
CA ARG A 193 8.16 5.85 1.92
C ARG A 193 7.19 6.32 2.98
N SER A 194 6.97 7.63 3.03
CA SER A 194 5.95 8.24 3.87
C SER A 194 4.53 7.74 3.55
N GLY A 195 4.21 7.54 2.26
CA GLY A 195 2.95 6.97 1.82
C GLY A 195 2.77 5.51 2.24
N PHE A 196 3.83 4.69 2.14
CA PHE A 196 3.81 3.31 2.62
C PHE A 196 3.64 3.22 4.14
N LEU A 197 4.28 4.11 4.90
CA LEU A 197 4.10 4.20 6.34
C LEU A 197 2.67 4.62 6.71
N LEU A 198 2.11 5.60 6.00
CA LEU A 198 0.71 6.01 6.18
C LEU A 198 -0.24 4.83 5.92
N LEU A 199 -0.02 4.08 4.84
CA LEU A 199 -0.80 2.89 4.51
C LEU A 199 -0.67 1.80 5.59
N ALA A 200 0.54 1.57 6.11
CA ALA A 200 0.78 0.62 7.18
C ALA A 200 0.01 1.00 8.45
N ILE A 201 0.08 2.28 8.87
CA ILE A 201 -0.63 2.80 10.05
C ILE A 201 -2.14 2.69 9.88
N VAL A 202 -2.69 3.12 8.75
CA VAL A 202 -4.14 3.08 8.49
C VAL A 202 -4.65 1.65 8.47
N THR A 203 -3.91 0.73 7.82
CA THR A 203 -4.27 -0.68 7.78
C THR A 203 -4.20 -1.32 9.17
N LEU A 204 -3.19 -0.97 9.96
CA LEU A 204 -3.05 -1.46 11.34
C LEU A 204 -4.17 -0.90 12.24
N ALA A 205 -4.54 0.36 12.08
CA ALA A 205 -5.67 0.97 12.79
C ALA A 205 -6.99 0.26 12.44
N ALA A 206 -7.15 -0.22 11.21
CA ALA A 206 -8.32 -1.00 10.78
C ALA A 206 -8.46 -2.37 11.48
N VAL A 207 -7.41 -2.86 12.16
CA VAL A 207 -7.50 -4.08 13.00
C VAL A 207 -8.43 -3.86 14.19
N VAL A 208 -8.49 -2.63 14.73
CA VAL A 208 -9.34 -2.28 15.88
C VAL A 208 -10.83 -2.48 15.59
N PRO A 209 -11.43 -1.91 14.52
CA PRO A 209 -12.83 -2.18 14.20
C PRO A 209 -13.06 -3.65 13.79
N ALA A 210 -12.10 -4.31 13.13
CA ALA A 210 -12.21 -5.75 12.84
C ALA A 210 -12.30 -6.60 14.12
N TRP A 211 -11.64 -6.18 15.19
CA TRP A 211 -11.72 -6.83 16.49
C TRP A 211 -13.13 -6.71 17.12
N PHE A 212 -13.84 -5.61 16.90
CA PHE A 212 -15.22 -5.43 17.38
C PHE A 212 -16.24 -6.38 16.70
N MET A 213 -15.89 -6.98 15.55
CA MET A 213 -16.74 -7.96 14.86
C MET A 213 -16.79 -9.34 15.55
N ARG A 214 -16.22 -9.49 16.76
CA ARG A 214 -16.30 -10.73 17.54
C ARG A 214 -17.77 -11.08 17.84
N PRO A 215 -18.26 -12.28 17.48
CA PRO A 215 -19.61 -12.69 17.82
C PRO A 215 -19.78 -12.72 19.35
N LYS A 216 -20.83 -12.06 19.86
CA LYS A 216 -21.22 -12.18 21.26
C LYS A 216 -21.69 -13.62 21.51
N LYS A 217 -21.07 -14.31 22.46
CA LYS A 217 -21.47 -15.65 22.89
C LYS A 217 -22.87 -15.56 23.48
N GLU A 218 -23.91 -15.94 22.73
CA GLU A 218 -25.26 -16.06 23.29
C GLU A 218 -25.21 -17.11 24.41
N ARG A 219 -25.44 -16.65 25.66
CA ARG A 219 -25.71 -17.56 26.78
C ARG A 219 -27.02 -18.25 26.44
N THR A 220 -26.93 -19.52 26.06
CA THR A 220 -28.08 -20.41 25.96
C THR A 220 -28.72 -20.45 27.34
N ILE A 221 -29.84 -19.73 27.52
CA ILE A 221 -30.65 -19.85 28.72
C ILE A 221 -31.30 -21.23 28.58
N SER A 222 -30.77 -22.22 29.30
CA SER A 222 -31.42 -23.52 29.43
C SER A 222 -32.77 -23.27 30.09
N VAL A 223 -33.85 -23.38 29.32
CA VAL A 223 -35.20 -23.50 29.89
C VAL A 223 -35.27 -24.88 30.53
N SER A 224 -34.81 -24.96 31.78
CA SER A 224 -35.07 -26.08 32.67
C SER A 224 -36.34 -25.74 33.45
N GLY A 225 -37.42 -26.48 33.20
CA GLY A 225 -38.61 -26.47 34.05
C GLY A 225 -39.92 -26.27 33.29
N ALA A 226 -40.37 -27.30 32.60
CA ALA A 226 -41.80 -27.55 32.41
C ALA A 226 -42.02 -29.06 32.47
N GLU A 227 -42.23 -29.58 33.68
CA GLU A 227 -42.80 -30.91 33.89
C GLU A 227 -44.18 -31.00 33.21
N PRO A 228 -44.51 -32.13 32.56
CA PRO A 228 -45.89 -32.40 32.15
C PRO A 228 -46.68 -32.87 33.38
N ALA A 229 -47.66 -32.08 33.81
CA ALA A 229 -48.70 -32.56 34.72
C ALA A 229 -49.57 -33.57 33.97
N SER A 230 -49.47 -34.82 34.42
CA SER A 230 -50.37 -35.94 34.14
C SER A 230 -51.76 -35.71 34.73
#